data_AF-H7CDG6-F1
#
_entry.id   AF-H7CDG6-F1
#
_cell.length_a   1.000
_cell.length_b   1.000
_cell.length_c   1.000
_cell.angle_alpha   90.00
_cell.angle_beta   90.00
_cell.angle_gamma   90.00
#
_symmetry.space_group_name_H-M   'P 1'
#
loop_
_entity.id
_entity.type
_entity.pdbx_description
1 polymer ?
#
loop_
_entity_poly.entity_id
_entity_poly.type
_entity_poly.pdbx_seq_one_letter_code
_entity_poly.pdbx_strand_id
1 'polypeptide(L)'
;MIIYNNINFIGLKLNILNPKQIIKWSSIFYKDKIIIGEVLLPNTINFNTGLPILNGLFCEKIFDYMYIWDCNCNKKMYNINNFSLFLYCKFCKNKLKININRKYKLGFIFLNIPILHIWYLTGPLKIASLLLNKNIIYLKFLIYYKYFFNNIKYNQYFYYNKLYFKLNINKKYNIIQYLFSHNILYKKLKNLNLLIELLNNKELLLTNKNNKFYQKYIYKKINLINLFIINNIKPNWIFLDLLPILPAGLRPYFYINNNMYIISSINENYRLIILKNNKLKYWLYLRNNIFFIFEIIEKRLLQQLIDYLLINKLILKKNNTFFNFKKTFKGKYSIIKYNLLGKRVDFSGRSVITVNPTIIYNNIGLPYYISINLFKPFLINILKYNFKFNIIFNSLLINKNLFIIQKFLNKLLQNQFIIVNRAPTLHRMNLQSFKPLLTEGYSLKFYPLGCSSFNADFDGDQMSVFLSLIKTSKFESNLNLNFDRNIISPSNNKNIYKNLQYYKLGLNILLVLNYNKLFNIFYFNFIEKVYEYYNSNILFIFNLIWIKYINNNKVFYVLTSVNRVIINLYMYIY
;
A
#
# COMPACT_ATOMS: atom_id res chain seq x y z
N MET A 1 4.66 -19.23 -13.04
CA MET A 1 3.33 -19.81 -12.91
C MET A 1 2.68 -19.30 -11.64
N ILE A 2 1.61 -18.52 -11.78
CA ILE A 2 0.74 -18.10 -10.69
C ILE A 2 -0.11 -19.34 -10.38
N ILE A 3 0.29 -20.10 -9.35
CA ILE A 3 -0.55 -21.15 -8.82
C ILE A 3 -1.66 -20.43 -8.04
N TYR A 4 -2.82 -20.29 -8.68
CA TYR A 4 -4.09 -20.03 -8.03
C TYR A 4 -4.37 -21.19 -7.07
N ASN A 5 -3.81 -21.15 -5.87
CA ASN A 5 -4.41 -21.87 -4.76
C ASN A 5 -5.59 -21.02 -4.30
N ASN A 6 -6.78 -21.37 -4.81
CA ASN A 6 -8.08 -20.95 -4.30
C ASN A 6 -8.23 -21.41 -2.83
N ILE A 7 -7.56 -20.73 -1.92
CA ILE A 7 -7.88 -20.80 -0.51
C ILE A 7 -8.71 -19.56 -0.24
N ASN A 8 -10.03 -19.72 -0.29
CA ASN A 8 -10.98 -18.71 0.19
C ASN A 8 -10.74 -18.56 1.70
N PHE A 9 -9.82 -17.68 2.08
CA PHE A 9 -9.61 -17.32 3.47
C PHE A 9 -10.83 -16.52 3.95
N ILE A 10 -11.67 -17.14 4.79
CA ILE A 10 -12.85 -16.51 5.40
C ILE A 10 -12.44 -15.39 6.37
N GLY A 11 -11.21 -15.43 6.89
CA GLY A 11 -10.70 -14.39 7.76
C GLY A 11 -9.18 -14.44 7.97
N LEU A 12 -8.66 -13.33 8.52
CA LEU A 12 -7.26 -13.18 8.90
C LEU A 12 -7.15 -13.26 10.43
N LYS A 13 -6.41 -14.25 10.94
CA LYS A 13 -6.12 -14.39 12.39
C LYS A 13 -4.71 -13.86 12.69
N LEU A 14 -4.60 -12.92 13.62
CA LEU A 14 -3.33 -12.45 14.16
C LEU A 14 -3.09 -13.08 15.53
N ASN A 15 -1.87 -13.56 15.78
CA ASN A 15 -1.47 -14.12 17.07
C ASN A 15 -0.05 -13.69 17.46
N ILE A 16 0.27 -13.82 18.75
CA ILE A 16 1.64 -13.65 19.25
C ILE A 16 2.51 -14.76 18.68
N LEU A 17 3.74 -14.37 18.31
CA LEU A 17 4.63 -15.22 17.56
C LEU A 17 5.33 -16.23 18.48
N ASN A 18 5.15 -17.52 18.20
CA ASN A 18 5.82 -18.59 18.92
C ASN A 18 7.27 -18.76 18.38
N PRO A 19 8.31 -18.88 19.24
CA PRO A 19 9.68 -19.12 18.78
C PRO A 19 9.80 -20.37 17.89
N LYS A 20 9.04 -21.44 18.16
CA LYS A 20 9.02 -22.64 17.29
C LYS A 20 8.53 -22.33 15.87
N GLN A 21 7.62 -21.37 15.74
CA GLN A 21 7.09 -20.92 14.46
C GLN A 21 8.11 -20.11 13.66
N ILE A 22 8.96 -19.32 14.32
CA ILE A 22 10.09 -18.61 13.68
C ILE A 22 11.06 -19.61 13.07
N ILE A 23 11.41 -20.66 13.82
CA ILE A 23 12.28 -21.73 13.33
C ILE A 23 11.63 -22.42 12.12
N LYS A 24 10.32 -22.72 12.19
CA LYS A 24 9.59 -23.31 11.06
C LYS A 24 9.58 -22.43 9.80
N TRP A 25 9.49 -21.11 9.95
CA TRP A 25 9.50 -20.19 8.80
C TRP A 25 10.88 -19.99 8.17
N SER A 26 11.93 -20.23 8.93
CA SER A 26 13.32 -20.07 8.51
C SER A 26 13.99 -21.39 8.13
N SER A 27 13.40 -22.52 8.49
CA SER A 27 13.93 -23.84 8.15
C SER A 27 13.64 -24.22 6.71
N ILE A 28 14.59 -24.94 6.11
CA ILE A 28 14.46 -25.54 4.78
C ILE A 28 14.65 -27.04 4.93
N PHE A 29 13.68 -27.80 4.43
CA PHE A 29 13.79 -29.24 4.32
C PHE A 29 14.53 -29.61 3.04
N TYR A 30 15.63 -30.37 3.17
CA TYR A 30 16.48 -30.82 2.08
C TYR A 30 16.87 -32.28 2.26
N LYS A 31 16.37 -33.21 1.43
CA LYS A 31 16.79 -34.64 1.42
C LYS A 31 17.03 -35.18 2.85
N ASP A 32 16.01 -35.03 3.72
CA ASP A 32 16.00 -35.45 5.13
C ASP A 32 16.89 -34.66 6.10
N LYS A 33 17.57 -33.61 5.64
CA LYS A 33 18.32 -32.63 6.45
C LYS A 33 17.56 -31.31 6.56
N ILE A 34 17.48 -30.79 7.77
CA ILE A 34 16.86 -29.49 8.05
C ILE A 34 17.97 -28.43 8.09
N ILE A 35 17.97 -27.53 7.10
CA ILE A 35 18.84 -26.36 7.13
C ILE A 35 18.13 -25.28 7.92
N ILE A 36 18.71 -24.89 9.06
CA ILE A 36 18.21 -23.81 9.91
C ILE A 36 18.73 -22.49 9.35
N GLY A 37 17.82 -21.55 9.08
CA GLY A 37 18.13 -20.22 8.51
C GLY A 37 18.66 -19.20 9.52
N GLU A 38 19.63 -19.59 10.35
CA GLU A 38 20.23 -18.72 11.35
C GLU A 38 21.33 -17.82 10.73
N VAL A 39 21.26 -16.52 10.99
CA VAL A 39 22.29 -15.56 10.56
C VAL A 39 23.25 -15.29 11.71
N LEU A 40 24.53 -15.63 11.49
CA LEU A 40 25.59 -15.54 12.49
C LEU A 40 26.49 -14.33 12.26
N LEU A 41 26.79 -14.02 11.00
CA LEU A 41 27.72 -12.96 10.64
C LEU A 41 26.97 -11.66 10.32
N PRO A 42 27.51 -10.51 10.75
CA PRO A 42 26.91 -9.20 10.49
C PRO A 42 27.13 -8.74 9.04
N ASN A 43 28.07 -9.37 8.31
CA ASN A 43 28.47 -8.95 6.97
C ASN A 43 27.35 -9.17 5.94
N THR A 44 27.31 -8.33 4.92
CA THR A 44 26.31 -8.35 3.85
C THR A 44 26.82 -9.08 2.62
N ILE A 45 27.68 -8.41 1.85
CA ILE A 45 28.31 -8.87 0.61
C ILE A 45 29.80 -8.57 0.68
N ASN A 46 30.58 -9.26 -0.12
CA ASN A 46 31.96 -8.89 -0.39
C ASN A 46 31.95 -7.79 -1.47
N PHE A 47 32.38 -6.58 -1.13
CA PHE A 47 32.35 -5.42 -2.03
C PHE A 47 33.25 -5.58 -3.26
N ASN A 48 34.30 -6.40 -3.18
CA ASN A 48 35.21 -6.63 -4.31
C ASN A 48 34.61 -7.57 -5.36
N THR A 49 33.85 -8.57 -4.93
CA THR A 49 33.27 -9.60 -5.82
C THR A 49 31.79 -9.40 -6.10
N GLY A 50 31.11 -8.54 -5.33
CA GLY A 50 29.65 -8.37 -5.36
C GLY A 50 28.86 -9.56 -4.80
N LEU A 51 29.55 -10.61 -4.34
CA LEU A 51 28.94 -11.87 -3.93
C LEU A 51 28.53 -11.87 -2.44
N PRO A 52 27.42 -12.55 -2.08
CA PRO A 52 26.94 -12.63 -0.70
C PRO A 52 27.84 -13.50 0.17
N ILE A 53 28.06 -13.05 1.41
CA ILE A 53 28.88 -13.77 2.38
C ILE A 53 28.07 -14.90 3.02
N LEU A 54 28.71 -16.07 3.21
CA LEU A 54 28.12 -17.23 3.88
C LEU A 54 27.76 -16.89 5.33
N ASN A 55 26.60 -17.37 5.79
CA ASN A 55 26.01 -17.07 7.12
C ASN A 55 25.81 -15.57 7.43
N GLY A 56 25.99 -14.68 6.44
CA GLY A 56 25.72 -13.26 6.54
C GLY A 56 24.28 -12.87 6.25
N LEU A 57 24.01 -11.56 6.24
CA LEU A 57 22.67 -10.98 6.04
C LEU A 57 22.07 -11.28 4.66
N PHE A 58 22.87 -11.61 3.65
CA PHE A 58 22.41 -11.93 2.30
C PHE A 58 22.78 -13.35 1.86
N CYS A 59 23.15 -14.21 2.81
CA CYS A 59 23.57 -15.57 2.59
C CYS A 59 22.55 -16.35 1.73
N GLU A 60 23.00 -16.91 0.61
CA GLU A 60 22.15 -17.65 -0.33
C GLU A 60 21.62 -18.96 0.27
N LYS A 61 22.41 -19.62 1.14
CA LYS A 61 21.95 -20.81 1.87
C LYS A 61 20.69 -20.51 2.70
N ILE A 62 20.62 -19.30 3.27
CA ILE A 62 19.51 -18.86 4.13
C ILE A 62 18.39 -18.26 3.29
N PHE A 63 18.67 -17.30 2.41
CA PHE A 63 17.64 -16.50 1.73
C PHE A 63 17.34 -16.92 0.29
N ASP A 64 17.99 -17.96 -0.22
CA ASP A 64 17.96 -18.38 -1.64
C ASP A 64 18.87 -17.52 -2.57
N TYR A 65 19.11 -17.98 -3.79
CA TYR A 65 20.07 -17.39 -4.75
C TYR A 65 19.70 -15.98 -5.26
N MET A 66 20.70 -15.23 -5.77
CA MET A 66 20.48 -13.91 -6.40
C MET A 66 20.26 -13.95 -7.90
N TYR A 67 20.94 -14.84 -8.60
CA TYR A 67 20.80 -15.00 -10.05
C TYR A 67 20.22 -16.37 -10.35
N ILE A 68 19.40 -16.44 -11.41
CA ILE A 68 18.80 -17.68 -11.86
C ILE A 68 19.93 -18.54 -12.42
N TRP A 69 20.02 -19.80 -11.98
CA TRP A 69 21.00 -20.79 -12.45
C TRP A 69 22.49 -20.51 -12.16
N ASP A 70 22.83 -19.42 -11.49
CA ASP A 70 24.20 -19.16 -11.06
C ASP A 70 24.41 -19.56 -9.60
N CYS A 71 25.36 -20.46 -9.40
CA CYS A 71 25.90 -20.79 -8.09
C CYS A 71 27.18 -20.00 -7.83
N ASN A 72 27.34 -19.48 -6.61
CA ASN A 72 28.57 -18.83 -6.11
C ASN A 72 29.85 -19.70 -6.17
N CYS A 73 29.74 -20.96 -6.61
CA CYS A 73 30.86 -21.88 -6.82
C CYS A 73 31.61 -21.66 -8.15
N ASN A 74 31.30 -20.59 -8.91
CA ASN A 74 31.99 -20.10 -10.11
C ASN A 74 32.27 -21.12 -11.23
N LYS A 75 31.68 -22.32 -11.21
CA LYS A 75 31.71 -23.26 -12.34
C LYS A 75 30.51 -23.00 -13.25
N LYS A 76 30.78 -22.50 -14.47
CA LYS A 76 29.80 -22.39 -15.56
C LYS A 76 29.15 -23.76 -15.77
N MET A 77 27.82 -23.81 -15.69
CA MET A 77 27.09 -25.03 -16.02
C MET A 77 26.99 -25.16 -17.54
N TYR A 78 27.38 -26.32 -18.05
CA TYR A 78 27.25 -26.67 -19.47
C TYR A 78 25.78 -26.70 -19.89
N ASN A 79 25.52 -26.18 -21.09
CA ASN A 79 24.27 -26.37 -21.83
C ASN A 79 23.90 -27.85 -21.86
N ILE A 80 22.67 -28.17 -21.48
CA ILE A 80 22.00 -29.37 -21.98
C ILE A 80 20.54 -28.99 -22.21
N ASN A 81 20.10 -29.17 -23.45
CA ASN A 81 18.73 -29.06 -23.96
C ASN A 81 17.73 -30.03 -23.30
N ASN A 82 18.00 -30.55 -22.10
CA ASN A 82 17.07 -31.40 -21.36
C ASN A 82 16.49 -30.60 -20.19
N PHE A 83 15.21 -30.27 -20.33
CA PHE A 83 14.33 -29.68 -19.33
C PHE A 83 14.13 -30.59 -18.10
N SER A 84 15.21 -31.01 -17.44
CA SER A 84 15.09 -31.56 -16.08
C SER A 84 14.98 -30.39 -15.11
N LEU A 85 13.78 -30.20 -14.55
CA LEU A 85 13.37 -29.10 -13.64
C LEU A 85 14.22 -28.93 -12.37
N PHE A 86 15.24 -29.76 -12.13
CA PHE A 86 16.01 -29.78 -10.89
C PHE A 86 17.51 -29.96 -11.13
N LEU A 87 18.15 -28.90 -11.60
CA LEU A 87 19.61 -28.80 -11.60
C LEU A 87 20.09 -28.37 -10.20
N TYR A 88 20.98 -29.17 -9.62
CA TYR A 88 21.62 -28.93 -8.33
C TYR A 88 23.10 -28.69 -8.55
N CYS A 89 23.70 -27.78 -7.80
CA CYS A 89 25.15 -27.64 -7.80
C CYS A 89 25.78 -28.71 -6.88
N LYS A 90 26.75 -29.48 -7.40
CA LYS A 90 27.38 -30.61 -6.67
C LYS A 90 28.13 -30.18 -5.39
N PHE A 91 28.63 -28.95 -5.34
CA PHE A 91 29.45 -28.44 -4.23
C PHE A 91 28.64 -27.76 -3.12
N CYS A 92 27.73 -26.87 -3.51
CA CYS A 92 26.86 -26.10 -2.63
C CYS A 92 25.56 -26.82 -2.26
N LYS A 93 25.18 -27.88 -3.00
CA LYS A 93 24.00 -28.74 -2.81
C LYS A 93 22.64 -28.03 -2.83
N ASN A 94 22.53 -26.72 -3.05
CA ASN A 94 21.21 -26.09 -3.10
C ASN A 94 20.52 -26.28 -4.47
N LYS A 95 19.20 -26.13 -4.43
CA LYS A 95 18.28 -26.32 -5.55
C LYS A 95 18.19 -25.03 -6.35
N LEU A 96 18.48 -25.06 -7.65
CA LEU A 96 18.26 -23.91 -8.51
C LEU A 96 16.75 -23.72 -8.70
N LYS A 97 16.20 -22.63 -8.16
CA LYS A 97 14.81 -22.23 -8.33
C LYS A 97 14.77 -20.83 -8.91
N ILE A 98 13.63 -20.47 -9.50
CA ILE A 98 13.33 -19.09 -9.88
C ILE A 98 13.45 -18.22 -8.60
N ASN A 99 14.13 -17.06 -8.70
CA ASN A 99 14.45 -16.09 -7.62
C ASN A 99 13.28 -15.59 -6.74
N ILE A 100 12.06 -16.07 -6.95
CA ILE A 100 10.85 -15.62 -6.26
C ILE A 100 10.95 -15.83 -4.74
N ASN A 101 11.61 -16.90 -4.28
CA ASN A 101 11.67 -17.26 -2.86
C ASN A 101 12.40 -16.22 -1.99
N ARG A 102 13.35 -15.46 -2.56
CA ARG A 102 14.17 -14.49 -1.82
C ARG A 102 13.36 -13.32 -1.25
N LYS A 103 12.13 -13.11 -1.75
CA LYS A 103 11.15 -12.14 -1.23
C LYS A 103 10.28 -12.69 -0.09
N TYR A 104 10.22 -14.00 0.09
CA TYR A 104 9.31 -14.65 1.05
C TYR A 104 10.04 -15.34 2.21
N LYS A 105 11.29 -15.76 2.00
CA LYS A 105 12.04 -16.58 2.95
C LYS A 105 12.62 -15.76 4.09
N LEU A 106 12.25 -16.09 5.33
CA LEU A 106 12.74 -15.42 6.53
C LEU A 106 14.04 -16.08 7.03
N GLY A 107 14.87 -15.29 7.70
CA GLY A 107 15.96 -15.78 8.54
C GLY A 107 15.66 -15.47 10.00
N PHE A 108 16.54 -15.84 10.91
CA PHE A 108 16.46 -15.38 12.29
C PHE A 108 17.84 -15.24 12.94
N ILE A 109 17.89 -14.53 14.06
CA ILE A 109 19.04 -14.40 14.95
C ILE A 109 18.66 -15.06 16.27
N PHE A 110 19.49 -15.99 16.74
CA PHE A 110 19.38 -16.51 18.09
C PHE A 110 19.95 -15.49 19.08
N LEU A 111 19.11 -14.99 19.98
CA LEU A 111 19.53 -13.98 20.96
C LEU A 111 20.12 -14.69 22.19
N ASN A 112 21.30 -14.26 22.63
CA ASN A 112 21.96 -14.90 23.79
C ASN A 112 21.21 -14.64 25.11
N ILE A 113 20.33 -13.65 25.14
CA ILE A 113 19.50 -13.27 26.28
C ILE A 113 18.09 -12.97 25.77
N PRO A 114 17.02 -13.34 26.49
CA PRO A 114 15.65 -12.97 26.16
C PRO A 114 15.47 -11.45 26.23
N ILE A 115 15.08 -10.82 25.12
CA ILE A 115 14.80 -9.37 25.04
C ILE A 115 13.30 -9.12 25.17
N LEU A 116 12.90 -8.20 26.04
CA LEU A 116 11.48 -7.88 26.18
C LEU A 116 11.02 -7.03 24.99
N HIS A 117 9.97 -7.46 24.29
CA HIS A 117 9.47 -6.71 23.15
C HIS A 117 8.79 -5.40 23.59
N ILE A 118 9.27 -4.26 23.08
CA ILE A 118 8.87 -2.91 23.52
C ILE A 118 7.37 -2.60 23.45
N TRP A 119 6.63 -3.18 22.49
CA TRP A 119 5.16 -3.03 22.42
C TRP A 119 4.45 -3.58 23.67
N TYR A 120 4.96 -4.64 24.28
CA TYR A 120 4.36 -5.22 25.48
C TYR A 120 4.77 -4.47 26.76
N LEU A 121 5.87 -3.71 26.71
CA LEU A 121 6.28 -2.79 27.79
C LEU A 121 5.50 -1.47 27.78
N THR A 122 5.41 -0.83 26.62
CA THR A 122 4.97 0.57 26.46
C THR A 122 3.66 0.73 25.70
N GLY A 123 3.07 -0.36 25.22
CA GLY A 123 1.79 -0.36 24.51
C GLY A 123 0.60 -0.04 25.42
N PRO A 124 -0.61 0.09 24.84
CA PRO A 124 -1.79 0.59 25.54
C PRO A 124 -2.21 -0.27 26.73
N LEU A 125 -2.12 -1.59 26.60
CA LEU A 125 -2.48 -2.55 27.66
C LEU A 125 -1.36 -2.83 28.65
N LYS A 126 -0.12 -2.35 28.39
CA LYS A 126 1.04 -2.53 29.29
C LYS A 126 1.17 -3.98 29.79
N ILE A 127 1.09 -4.94 28.85
CA ILE A 127 0.96 -6.39 29.11
C ILE A 127 2.00 -6.89 30.12
N ALA A 128 3.26 -6.50 29.96
CA ALA A 128 4.34 -6.93 30.87
C ALA A 128 4.11 -6.48 32.32
N SER A 129 3.55 -5.29 32.53
CA SER A 129 3.26 -4.75 33.86
C SER A 129 2.11 -5.48 34.55
N LEU A 130 1.08 -5.86 33.78
CA LEU A 130 -0.09 -6.62 34.27
C LEU A 130 0.28 -8.06 34.64
N LEU A 131 1.08 -8.75 33.82
CA LEU A 131 1.48 -10.13 34.11
C LEU A 131 2.47 -10.22 35.28
N LEU A 132 3.41 -9.28 35.40
CA LEU A 132 4.44 -9.32 36.43
C LEU A 132 4.02 -8.69 37.77
N ASN A 133 2.84 -8.05 37.84
CA ASN A 133 2.38 -7.24 38.98
C ASN A 133 3.44 -6.19 39.41
N LYS A 134 4.06 -5.51 38.44
CA LYS A 134 5.10 -4.49 38.71
C LYS A 134 4.82 -3.22 37.93
N ASN A 135 5.19 -2.07 38.51
CA ASN A 135 5.08 -0.79 37.83
C ASN A 135 6.01 -0.73 36.60
N ILE A 136 5.56 -0.06 35.54
CA ILE A 136 6.30 0.07 34.26
C ILE A 136 7.62 0.80 34.47
N ILE A 137 7.64 1.81 35.34
CA ILE A 137 8.85 2.60 35.63
C ILE A 137 9.92 1.67 36.21
N TYR A 138 9.53 0.83 37.16
CA TYR A 138 10.40 -0.19 37.76
C TYR A 138 10.88 -1.21 36.72
N LEU A 139 9.99 -1.73 35.86
CA LEU A 139 10.36 -2.64 34.78
C LEU A 139 11.34 -2.00 33.79
N LYS A 140 11.14 -0.74 33.40
CA LYS A 140 12.08 0.00 32.55
C LYS A 140 13.44 0.15 33.23
N PHE A 141 13.47 0.47 34.53
CA PHE A 141 14.74 0.59 35.23
C PHE A 141 15.51 -0.74 35.30
N LEU A 142 14.79 -1.86 35.47
CA LEU A 142 15.37 -3.21 35.43
C LEU A 142 15.88 -3.63 34.05
N ILE A 143 15.09 -3.43 33.01
CA ILE A 143 15.38 -3.84 31.62
C ILE A 143 16.52 -3.00 31.03
N TYR A 144 16.54 -1.70 31.30
CA TYR A 144 17.61 -0.83 30.81
C TYR A 144 18.78 -0.69 31.78
N TYR A 145 18.84 -1.51 32.85
CA TYR A 145 19.92 -1.50 33.85
C TYR A 145 20.22 -0.10 34.42
N LYS A 146 19.23 0.79 34.49
CA LYS A 146 19.42 2.19 34.86
C LYS A 146 19.85 2.36 36.32
N TYR A 147 19.38 1.51 37.23
CA TYR A 147 19.84 1.52 38.63
C TYR A 147 21.34 1.35 38.74
N PHE A 148 21.93 0.45 37.93
CA PHE A 148 23.36 0.22 37.90
C PHE A 148 24.14 1.46 37.42
N PHE A 149 23.71 2.08 36.31
CA PHE A 149 24.40 3.26 35.76
C PHE A 149 24.18 4.55 36.56
N ASN A 150 23.02 4.72 37.21
CA ASN A 150 22.77 5.89 38.06
C ASN A 150 23.66 5.88 39.31
N ASN A 151 23.90 4.70 39.90
CA ASN A 151 24.80 4.56 41.04
C ASN A 151 26.27 4.83 40.66
N ILE A 152 26.68 4.49 39.44
CA ILE A 152 28.05 4.74 38.95
C ILE A 152 28.34 6.24 38.75
N LYS A 153 27.34 7.04 38.38
CA LYS A 153 27.54 8.50 38.23
C LYS A 153 27.89 9.20 39.55
N TYR A 154 27.62 8.58 40.70
CA TYR A 154 28.01 9.12 42.00
C TYR A 154 29.45 8.75 42.42
N ASN A 155 30.14 7.86 41.70
CA ASN A 155 31.52 7.46 42.00
C ASN A 155 32.42 7.68 40.78
N GLN A 156 32.57 8.94 40.33
CA GLN A 156 33.57 9.31 39.31
C GLN A 156 34.99 9.48 39.87
N TYR A 157 35.17 9.39 41.19
CA TYR A 157 36.48 9.21 41.81
C TYR A 157 36.56 7.76 42.27
N PHE A 158 37.47 6.99 41.69
CA PHE A 158 38.11 5.76 42.20
C PHE A 158 38.53 4.91 40.99
N TYR A 159 39.57 5.38 40.31
CA TYR A 159 40.44 4.53 39.51
C TYR A 159 41.65 4.15 40.36
N TYR A 160 42.14 2.93 40.14
CA TYR A 160 43.31 2.31 40.75
C TYR A 160 43.19 1.92 42.23
N ASN A 161 42.69 0.71 42.49
CA ASN A 161 43.54 -0.38 42.98
C ASN A 161 42.71 -1.66 43.20
N LYS A 162 43.39 -2.81 43.11
CA LYS A 162 42.91 -4.14 43.50
C LYS A 162 42.27 -4.10 44.90
N LEU A 163 40.98 -3.84 45.00
CA LEU A 163 40.25 -3.99 46.24
C LEU A 163 38.85 -4.47 45.90
N TYR A 164 38.47 -5.57 46.54
CA TYR A 164 37.11 -6.03 46.71
C TYR A 164 36.15 -4.84 46.72
N PHE A 165 35.24 -4.80 45.75
CA PHE A 165 34.03 -3.99 45.86
C PHE A 165 33.23 -4.54 47.05
N LYS A 166 33.60 -4.18 48.29
CA LYS A 166 32.64 -4.04 49.37
C LYS A 166 31.82 -2.81 49.04
N LEU A 167 30.94 -2.98 48.06
CA LEU A 167 29.75 -2.16 47.96
C LEU A 167 29.03 -2.35 49.29
N ASN A 168 29.10 -1.36 50.18
CA ASN A 168 28.14 -1.18 51.26
C ASN A 168 26.77 -0.87 50.61
N ILE A 169 26.23 -1.87 49.93
CA ILE A 169 24.85 -1.96 49.54
C ILE A 169 24.14 -2.35 50.81
N ASN A 170 23.37 -1.39 51.35
CA ASN A 170 22.31 -1.68 52.32
C ASN A 170 21.64 -3.00 51.92
N LYS A 171 21.58 -3.94 52.88
CA LYS A 171 21.22 -5.37 52.80
C LYS A 171 19.88 -5.74 52.10
N LYS A 172 19.32 -4.92 51.22
CA LYS A 172 17.99 -5.11 50.62
C LYS A 172 17.98 -5.51 49.14
N TYR A 173 19.07 -5.39 48.36
CA TYR A 173 19.05 -5.81 46.95
C TYR A 173 20.37 -6.42 46.45
N ASN A 174 20.35 -7.72 46.14
CA ASN A 174 21.48 -8.44 45.57
C ASN A 174 21.77 -7.94 44.13
N ILE A 175 22.97 -7.42 43.88
CA ILE A 175 23.48 -7.03 42.54
C ILE A 175 23.29 -8.15 41.50
N ILE A 176 23.34 -9.39 41.95
CA ILE A 176 23.07 -10.62 41.18
C ILE A 176 21.67 -10.59 40.55
N GLN A 177 20.63 -10.10 41.25
CA GLN A 177 19.27 -10.01 40.72
C GLN A 177 19.16 -9.01 39.57
N TYR A 178 19.95 -7.93 39.61
CA TYR A 178 19.99 -6.97 38.52
C TYR A 178 20.70 -7.55 37.29
N LEU A 179 21.86 -8.18 37.46
CA LEU A 179 22.61 -8.82 36.37
C LEU A 179 21.77 -9.79 35.53
N PHE A 180 20.92 -10.58 36.20
CA PHE A 180 20.06 -11.58 35.58
C PHE A 180 18.60 -11.12 35.38
N SER A 181 18.31 -9.81 35.43
CA SER A 181 16.93 -9.27 35.39
C SER A 181 16.09 -9.86 34.25
N HIS A 182 16.61 -9.87 33.01
CA HIS A 182 15.93 -10.45 31.85
C HIS A 182 15.62 -11.94 32.03
N ASN A 183 16.62 -12.73 32.43
CA ASN A 183 16.47 -14.18 32.64
C ASN A 183 15.52 -14.50 33.79
N ILE A 184 15.56 -13.72 34.88
CA ILE A 184 14.68 -13.89 36.03
C ILE A 184 13.23 -13.60 35.64
N LEU A 185 12.98 -12.48 34.96
CA LEU A 185 11.64 -12.12 34.49
C LEU A 185 11.11 -13.15 33.48
N TYR A 186 11.95 -13.59 32.55
CA TYR A 186 11.62 -14.65 31.59
C TYR A 186 11.26 -15.97 32.28
N LYS A 187 12.11 -16.44 33.21
CA LYS A 187 11.85 -17.67 34.00
C LYS A 187 10.59 -17.54 34.84
N LYS A 188 10.35 -16.38 35.45
CA LYS A 188 9.13 -16.09 36.19
C LYS A 188 7.92 -16.29 35.29
N LEU A 189 7.87 -15.62 34.13
CA LEU A 189 6.78 -15.78 33.16
C LEU A 189 6.65 -17.23 32.66
N LYS A 190 7.76 -17.93 32.42
CA LYS A 190 7.74 -19.33 31.97
C LYS A 190 7.09 -20.27 32.99
N ASN A 191 7.29 -20.00 34.29
CA ASN A 191 6.75 -20.80 35.38
C ASN A 191 5.37 -20.32 35.86
N LEU A 192 4.82 -19.22 35.32
CA LEU A 192 3.49 -18.75 35.69
C LEU A 192 2.43 -19.73 35.21
N ASN A 193 1.63 -20.25 36.15
CA ASN A 193 0.41 -20.98 35.83
C ASN A 193 -0.76 -20.00 35.69
N LEU A 194 -1.20 -19.78 34.45
CA LEU A 194 -2.26 -18.81 34.11
C LEU A 194 -3.58 -19.12 34.81
N LEU A 195 -3.94 -20.39 35.00
CA LEU A 195 -5.21 -20.78 35.63
C LEU A 195 -5.24 -20.38 37.12
N ILE A 196 -4.15 -20.67 37.84
CA ILE A 196 -4.01 -20.30 39.26
C ILE A 196 -4.04 -18.78 39.41
N GLU A 197 -3.30 -18.05 38.56
CA GLU A 197 -3.36 -16.58 38.60
C GLU A 197 -4.77 -16.04 38.32
N LEU A 198 -5.53 -16.67 37.43
CA LEU A 198 -6.90 -16.26 37.12
C LEU A 198 -7.81 -16.42 38.34
N LEU A 199 -7.76 -17.57 39.02
CA LEU A 199 -8.51 -17.84 40.25
C LEU A 199 -8.15 -16.84 41.35
N ASN A 200 -6.86 -16.67 41.63
CA ASN A 200 -6.39 -15.71 42.64
C ASN A 200 -6.85 -14.28 42.35
N ASN A 201 -6.83 -13.86 41.08
CA ASN A 201 -7.30 -12.51 40.72
C ASN A 201 -8.83 -12.37 40.85
N LYS A 202 -9.61 -13.44 40.61
CA LYS A 202 -11.06 -13.44 40.85
C LYS A 202 -11.39 -13.34 42.34
N GLU A 203 -10.69 -14.08 43.19
CA GLU A 203 -10.84 -13.99 44.66
C GLU A 203 -10.46 -12.60 45.18
N LEU A 204 -9.35 -12.02 44.69
CA LEU A 204 -8.93 -10.65 45.02
C LEU A 204 -9.96 -9.59 44.63
N LEU A 205 -10.75 -9.84 43.58
CA LEU A 205 -11.83 -8.95 43.14
C LEU A 205 -13.05 -9.03 44.08
N LEU A 206 -13.33 -10.20 44.65
CA LEU A 206 -14.41 -10.40 45.62
C LEU A 206 -14.08 -9.78 46.99
N THR A 207 -12.84 -9.92 47.45
CA THR A 207 -12.39 -9.43 48.76
C THR A 207 -12.22 -7.91 48.81
N ASN A 208 -11.70 -7.29 47.74
CA ASN A 208 -11.39 -5.86 47.73
C ASN A 208 -12.51 -5.01 47.11
N LYS A 209 -13.64 -4.85 47.82
CA LYS A 209 -14.79 -4.04 47.36
C LYS A 209 -14.57 -2.51 47.42
N ASN A 210 -13.66 -2.03 48.29
CA ASN A 210 -13.60 -0.60 48.64
C ASN A 210 -12.81 0.27 47.62
N ASN A 211 -11.86 -0.31 46.88
CA ASN A 211 -10.96 0.45 45.98
C ASN A 211 -11.31 0.29 44.49
N LYS A 212 -12.10 1.22 43.94
CA LYS A 212 -12.52 1.24 42.53
C LYS A 212 -11.35 1.19 41.52
N PHE A 213 -10.22 1.86 41.82
CA PHE A 213 -9.05 1.85 40.93
C PHE A 213 -8.36 0.48 40.87
N TYR A 214 -8.25 -0.18 42.03
CA TYR A 214 -7.63 -1.49 42.14
C TYR A 214 -8.48 -2.57 41.45
N GLN A 215 -9.81 -2.49 41.58
CA GLN A 215 -10.74 -3.35 40.84
C GLN A 215 -10.59 -3.21 39.32
N LYS A 216 -10.50 -1.98 38.79
CA LYS A 216 -10.27 -1.75 37.36
C LYS A 216 -8.96 -2.39 36.88
N TYR A 217 -7.91 -2.37 37.71
CA TYR A 217 -6.63 -3.02 37.40
C TYR A 217 -6.79 -4.54 37.36
N ILE A 218 -7.42 -5.14 38.37
CA ILE A 218 -7.67 -6.59 38.43
C ILE A 218 -8.54 -7.04 37.26
N TYR A 219 -9.61 -6.32 36.93
CA TYR A 219 -10.48 -6.63 35.81
C TYR A 219 -9.72 -6.66 34.48
N LYS A 220 -8.85 -5.66 34.23
CA LYS A 220 -7.97 -5.65 33.05
C LYS A 220 -7.03 -6.85 33.05
N LYS A 221 -6.50 -7.25 34.20
CA LYS A 221 -5.61 -8.42 34.32
C LYS A 221 -6.34 -9.73 34.06
N ILE A 222 -7.53 -9.93 34.63
CA ILE A 222 -8.37 -11.11 34.39
C ILE A 222 -8.71 -11.23 32.90
N ASN A 223 -9.15 -10.14 32.27
CA ASN A 223 -9.45 -10.13 30.84
C ASN A 223 -8.22 -10.49 30.00
N LEU A 224 -7.04 -9.98 30.36
CA LEU A 224 -5.80 -10.33 29.69
C LEU A 224 -5.47 -11.81 29.84
N ILE A 225 -5.54 -12.37 31.05
CA ILE A 225 -5.25 -13.79 31.30
C ILE A 225 -6.24 -14.68 30.54
N ASN A 226 -7.53 -14.34 30.54
CA ASN A 226 -8.55 -15.03 29.74
C ASN A 226 -8.18 -15.06 28.26
N LEU A 227 -7.74 -13.93 27.69
CA LEU A 227 -7.31 -13.86 26.29
C LEU A 227 -6.07 -14.73 26.00
N PHE A 228 -5.15 -14.86 26.95
CA PHE A 228 -3.99 -15.75 26.79
C PHE A 228 -4.41 -17.22 26.81
N ILE A 229 -5.36 -17.60 27.68
CA ILE A 229 -5.88 -18.97 27.77
C ILE A 229 -6.66 -19.33 26.50
N ILE A 230 -7.62 -18.49 26.09
CA ILE A 230 -8.45 -18.74 24.90
C ILE A 230 -7.60 -18.93 23.64
N ASN A 231 -6.50 -18.17 23.51
CA ASN A 231 -5.62 -18.23 22.34
C ASN A 231 -4.43 -19.20 22.50
N ASN A 232 -4.35 -19.96 23.60
CA ASN A 232 -3.24 -20.85 23.92
C ASN A 232 -1.85 -20.17 23.83
N ILE A 233 -1.78 -18.91 24.27
CA ILE A 233 -0.55 -18.10 24.25
C ILE A 233 0.21 -18.31 25.56
N LYS A 234 1.52 -18.57 25.47
CA LYS A 234 2.38 -18.61 26.66
C LYS A 234 2.85 -17.20 27.02
N PRO A 235 2.81 -16.79 28.30
CA PRO A 235 3.19 -15.44 28.74
C PRO A 235 4.67 -15.12 28.46
N ASN A 236 5.53 -16.14 28.44
CA ASN A 236 6.94 -16.03 28.06
C ASN A 236 7.14 -15.40 26.68
N TRP A 237 6.28 -15.66 25.68
CA TRP A 237 6.47 -15.20 24.29
C TRP A 237 6.50 -13.67 24.10
N ILE A 238 6.23 -12.91 25.16
CA ILE A 238 6.46 -11.46 25.25
C ILE A 238 7.96 -11.13 25.15
N PHE A 239 8.82 -12.04 25.59
CA PHE A 239 10.25 -11.98 25.41
C PHE A 239 10.63 -12.69 24.10
N LEU A 240 11.57 -12.07 23.38
CA LEU A 240 12.15 -12.55 22.14
C LEU A 240 13.42 -13.34 22.47
N ASP A 241 13.34 -14.66 22.29
CA ASP A 241 14.53 -15.54 22.24
C ASP A 241 15.13 -15.57 20.82
N LEU A 242 14.27 -15.40 19.82
CA LEU A 242 14.62 -15.40 18.40
C LEU A 242 14.11 -14.12 17.76
N LEU A 243 14.99 -13.40 17.07
CA LEU A 243 14.61 -12.23 16.28
C LEU A 243 14.48 -12.63 14.81
N PRO A 244 13.29 -12.56 14.18
CA PRO A 244 13.16 -12.83 12.76
C PRO A 244 13.83 -11.73 11.92
N ILE A 245 14.52 -12.14 10.87
CA ILE A 245 15.13 -11.27 9.86
C ILE A 245 14.26 -11.31 8.61
N LEU A 246 13.92 -10.12 8.09
CA LEU A 246 13.18 -9.98 6.84
C LEU A 246 13.87 -10.71 5.67
N PRO A 247 13.12 -11.15 4.66
CA PRO A 247 13.69 -11.73 3.45
C PRO A 247 14.62 -10.73 2.75
N ALA A 248 15.74 -11.22 2.22
CA ALA A 248 16.73 -10.38 1.55
C ALA A 248 16.15 -9.51 0.42
N GLY A 249 15.15 -10.02 -0.30
CA GLY A 249 14.49 -9.28 -1.39
C GLY A 249 13.67 -8.06 -0.95
N LEU A 250 13.29 -7.96 0.34
CA LEU A 250 12.58 -6.80 0.90
C LEU A 250 13.53 -5.72 1.47
N ARG A 251 14.83 -6.03 1.54
CA ARG A 251 15.88 -5.16 2.07
C ARG A 251 17.06 -5.12 1.10
N PRO A 252 16.82 -4.66 -0.14
CA PRO A 252 17.79 -4.78 -1.22
C PRO A 252 19.07 -4.00 -0.95
N TYR A 253 20.11 -4.40 -1.65
CA TYR A 253 21.26 -3.58 -1.93
C TYR A 253 21.35 -3.41 -3.45
N PHE A 254 21.71 -2.22 -3.90
CA PHE A 254 21.83 -1.90 -5.33
C PHE A 254 23.22 -1.36 -5.60
N TYR A 255 23.81 -1.82 -6.70
CA TYR A 255 25.02 -1.26 -7.24
C TYR A 255 24.66 -0.05 -8.12
N ILE A 256 25.24 1.11 -7.86
CA ILE A 256 25.20 2.27 -8.76
C ILE A 256 26.50 2.27 -9.57
N ASN A 257 26.41 2.66 -10.84
CA ASN A 257 27.56 3.02 -11.67
C ASN A 257 28.50 3.93 -10.84
N ASN A 258 29.78 3.54 -10.66
CA ASN A 258 30.83 4.11 -9.80
C ASN A 258 31.25 3.28 -8.56
N ASN A 259 31.17 1.94 -8.58
CA ASN A 259 31.56 1.08 -7.44
C ASN A 259 30.83 1.35 -6.11
N MET A 260 29.74 2.13 -6.13
CA MET A 260 29.00 2.50 -4.93
C MET A 260 27.79 1.62 -4.73
N TYR A 261 27.62 1.13 -3.50
CA TYR A 261 26.48 0.31 -3.12
C TYR A 261 25.51 1.11 -2.25
N ILE A 262 24.24 1.20 -2.68
CA ILE A 262 23.14 1.64 -1.82
C ILE A 262 22.62 0.44 -1.06
N ILE A 263 22.60 0.56 0.27
CA ILE A 263 22.09 -0.48 1.15
C ILE A 263 20.87 0.05 1.89
N SER A 264 19.81 -0.75 2.00
CA SER A 264 18.66 -0.37 2.84
C SER A 264 19.07 -0.16 4.30
N SER A 265 18.53 0.89 4.95
CA SER A 265 18.84 1.22 6.35
C SER A 265 18.43 0.14 7.36
N ILE A 266 17.57 -0.81 6.97
CA ILE A 266 17.26 -2.03 7.75
C ILE A 266 18.50 -2.88 7.99
N ASN A 267 19.35 -3.02 6.98
CA ASN A 267 20.50 -3.92 7.05
C ASN A 267 21.51 -3.41 8.09
N GLU A 268 21.66 -2.09 8.24
CA GLU A 268 22.49 -1.49 9.29
C GLU A 268 21.99 -1.82 10.70
N ASN A 269 20.66 -1.78 10.92
CA ASN A 269 20.08 -2.19 12.20
C ASN A 269 20.38 -3.66 12.51
N TYR A 270 20.16 -4.56 11.55
CA TYR A 270 20.45 -5.99 11.76
C TYR A 270 21.95 -6.24 11.97
N ARG A 271 22.82 -5.55 11.23
CA ARG A 271 24.28 -5.62 11.38
C ARG A 271 24.70 -5.27 12.81
N LEU A 272 24.19 -4.17 13.35
CA LEU A 272 24.48 -3.74 14.72
C LEU A 272 23.95 -4.72 15.77
N ILE A 273 22.74 -5.26 15.59
CA ILE A 273 22.16 -6.26 16.50
C ILE A 273 23.03 -7.53 16.53
N ILE A 274 23.46 -8.03 15.37
CA ILE A 274 24.31 -9.23 15.28
C ILE A 274 25.67 -8.96 15.93
N LEU A 275 26.31 -7.82 15.63
CA LEU A 275 27.58 -7.42 16.26
C LEU A 275 27.49 -7.41 17.78
N LYS A 276 26.42 -6.84 18.32
CA LYS A 276 26.21 -6.70 19.76
C LYS A 276 25.87 -8.03 20.42
N ASN A 277 25.07 -8.87 19.76
CA ASN A 277 24.78 -10.22 20.23
C ASN A 277 26.05 -11.09 20.26
N ASN A 278 26.89 -11.03 19.22
CA ASN A 278 28.14 -11.78 19.17
C ASN A 278 29.15 -11.30 20.22
N LYS A 279 29.30 -9.98 20.42
CA LYS A 279 30.09 -9.43 21.53
C LYS A 279 29.58 -9.89 22.89
N LEU A 280 28.26 -9.89 23.07
CA LEU A 280 27.66 -10.38 24.30
C LEU A 280 27.96 -11.86 24.55
N LYS A 281 27.97 -12.69 23.50
CA LYS A 281 28.39 -14.09 23.58
C LYS A 281 29.80 -14.20 24.15
N TYR A 282 30.73 -13.41 23.64
CA TYR A 282 32.12 -13.37 24.10
C TYR A 282 32.24 -12.95 25.57
N TRP A 283 31.52 -11.91 25.99
CA TRP A 283 31.50 -11.47 27.39
C TRP A 283 30.90 -12.52 28.34
N LEU A 284 29.89 -13.26 27.90
CA LEU A 284 29.33 -14.37 28.69
C LEU A 284 30.36 -15.47 28.93
N TYR A 285 31.20 -15.79 27.93
CA TYR A 285 32.29 -16.77 28.09
C TYR A 285 33.37 -16.26 29.05
N LEU A 286 33.71 -14.97 29.01
CA LEU A 286 34.74 -14.37 29.87
C LEU A 286 34.24 -13.88 31.23
N ARG A 287 33.01 -14.23 31.61
CA ARG A 287 32.36 -13.74 32.84
C ARG A 287 33.22 -13.95 34.10
N ASN A 288 33.99 -15.04 34.14
CA ASN A 288 34.81 -15.38 35.31
C ASN A 288 36.06 -14.48 35.44
N ASN A 289 36.54 -13.91 34.34
CA ASN A 289 37.84 -13.23 34.29
C ASN A 289 37.73 -11.70 34.18
N ILE A 290 36.59 -11.16 33.75
CA ILE A 290 36.42 -9.74 33.44
C ILE A 290 35.25 -9.11 34.21
N PHE A 291 35.33 -7.81 34.45
CA PHE A 291 34.27 -7.01 35.05
C PHE A 291 32.91 -7.19 34.36
N PHE A 292 31.91 -7.55 35.17
CA PHE A 292 30.50 -7.74 34.77
C PHE A 292 29.84 -6.50 34.15
N ILE A 293 30.47 -5.32 34.27
CA ILE A 293 30.00 -4.05 33.69
C ILE A 293 29.86 -4.12 32.16
N PHE A 294 30.80 -4.76 31.48
CA PHE A 294 30.78 -4.88 30.02
C PHE A 294 29.61 -5.74 29.54
N GLU A 295 29.31 -6.82 30.25
CA GLU A 295 28.13 -7.66 30.01
C GLU A 295 26.85 -6.82 30.14
N ILE A 296 26.71 -6.01 31.20
CA ILE A 296 25.54 -5.14 31.41
C ILE A 296 25.40 -4.09 30.30
N ILE A 297 26.50 -3.47 29.89
CA ILE A 297 26.50 -2.47 28.81
C ILE A 297 25.99 -3.12 27.52
N GLU A 298 26.51 -4.30 27.15
CA GLU A 298 26.10 -4.95 25.92
C GLU A 298 24.65 -5.45 25.98
N LYS A 299 24.18 -5.95 27.13
CA LYS A 299 22.75 -6.28 27.34
C LYS A 299 21.84 -5.08 27.07
N ARG A 300 22.19 -3.94 27.65
CA ARG A 300 21.43 -2.70 27.51
C ARG A 300 21.43 -2.20 26.06
N LEU A 301 22.58 -2.21 25.40
CA LEU A 301 22.71 -1.78 24.01
C LEU A 301 21.92 -2.67 23.06
N LEU A 302 21.95 -3.99 23.28
CA LEU A 302 21.20 -4.94 22.49
C LEU A 302 19.68 -4.72 22.63
N GLN A 303 19.17 -4.54 23.85
CA GLN A 303 17.77 -4.16 24.08
C GLN A 303 17.42 -2.85 23.35
N GLN A 304 18.27 -1.81 23.47
CA GLN A 304 18.04 -0.53 22.81
C GLN A 304 18.02 -0.62 21.27
N LEU A 305 18.87 -1.46 20.67
CA LEU A 305 18.90 -1.66 19.21
C LEU A 305 17.65 -2.37 18.70
N ILE A 306 17.18 -3.41 19.42
CA ILE A 306 15.93 -4.09 19.07
C ILE A 306 14.73 -3.16 19.27
N ASP A 307 14.74 -2.38 20.34
CA ASP A 307 13.71 -1.36 20.57
C ASP A 307 13.71 -0.33 19.45
N TYR A 308 14.88 0.14 19.00
CA TYR A 308 15.02 1.09 17.90
C TYR A 308 14.44 0.56 16.60
N LEU A 309 14.75 -0.71 16.27
CA LEU A 309 14.23 -1.39 15.09
C LEU A 309 12.68 -1.42 15.09
N LEU A 310 12.05 -1.60 16.26
CA LEU A 310 10.60 -1.75 16.42
C LEU A 310 9.85 -0.42 16.67
N ILE A 311 10.39 0.46 17.51
CA ILE A 311 9.80 1.75 17.91
C ILE A 311 10.88 2.82 18.07
N ASN A 312 10.61 3.99 17.48
CA ASN A 312 11.37 5.20 17.78
C ASN A 312 10.98 5.81 19.14
N LYS A 313 11.75 5.54 20.20
CA LYS A 313 11.78 6.34 21.43
C LYS A 313 13.23 6.50 21.95
N LEU A 314 13.93 7.49 21.38
CA LEU A 314 15.07 8.31 21.87
C LEU A 314 16.33 7.65 22.49
N ILE A 315 17.50 8.09 21.97
CA ILE A 315 18.87 8.29 22.56
C ILE A 315 20.00 7.98 21.53
N LEU A 316 19.80 8.28 20.24
CA LEU A 316 20.93 8.45 19.32
C LEU A 316 20.79 9.83 18.68
N LYS A 317 21.83 10.65 18.85
CA LYS A 317 21.94 12.02 18.34
C LYS A 317 21.61 12.07 16.84
N LYS A 318 21.21 13.28 16.40
CA LYS A 318 20.58 13.72 15.16
C LYS A 318 21.01 13.14 13.79
N ASN A 319 21.99 12.25 13.65
CA ASN A 319 22.68 12.13 12.36
C ASN A 319 22.47 10.87 11.51
N ASN A 320 21.81 9.79 11.96
CA ASN A 320 21.61 8.61 11.09
C ASN A 320 20.13 8.22 10.95
N THR A 321 19.64 8.20 9.71
CA THR A 321 18.29 7.78 9.28
C THR A 321 18.13 6.26 9.34
N PHE A 322 18.33 5.68 10.53
CA PHE A 322 18.06 4.26 10.73
C PHE A 322 16.58 3.93 10.49
N PHE A 323 16.34 2.71 10.06
CA PHE A 323 14.99 2.23 9.77
C PHE A 323 14.17 1.97 11.03
N ASN A 324 12.84 2.17 10.95
CA ASN A 324 11.91 1.82 12.01
C ASN A 324 10.59 1.28 11.43
N PHE A 325 10.19 0.08 11.85
CA PHE A 325 8.95 -0.57 11.41
C PHE A 325 7.69 0.25 11.70
N LYS A 326 7.63 0.94 12.85
CA LYS A 326 6.45 1.75 13.16
C LYS A 326 6.25 2.91 12.17
N LYS A 327 7.33 3.50 11.65
CA LYS A 327 7.27 4.57 10.64
C LYS A 327 6.87 4.04 9.27
N THR A 328 7.26 2.82 8.90
CA THR A 328 6.88 2.26 7.59
C THR A 328 5.40 1.90 7.51
N PHE A 329 4.77 1.55 8.64
CA PHE A 329 3.34 1.23 8.66
C PHE A 329 2.44 2.44 8.99
N LYS A 330 2.98 3.55 9.52
CA LYS A 330 2.17 4.74 9.90
C LYS A 330 2.57 5.98 9.11
N GLY A 331 1.57 6.77 8.71
CA GLY A 331 1.77 8.06 8.02
C GLY A 331 1.33 8.04 6.55
N LYS A 332 1.55 9.15 5.85
CA LYS A 332 1.16 9.34 4.44
C LYS A 332 1.92 8.37 3.52
N TYR A 333 3.24 8.27 3.69
CA TYR A 333 4.11 7.35 2.93
C TYR A 333 4.20 5.95 3.53
N SER A 334 3.17 5.50 4.25
CA SER A 334 3.16 4.16 4.81
C SER A 334 2.89 3.12 3.74
N ILE A 335 3.38 1.89 3.94
CA ILE A 335 3.12 0.75 3.04
C ILE A 335 1.59 0.56 2.86
N ILE A 336 0.80 0.76 3.92
CA ILE A 336 -0.65 0.59 3.87
C ILE A 336 -1.30 1.65 2.97
N LYS A 337 -1.00 2.94 3.15
CA LYS A 337 -1.64 3.99 2.37
C LYS A 337 -1.08 4.10 0.95
N TYR A 338 0.24 3.99 0.81
CA TYR A 338 0.94 4.29 -0.44
C TYR A 338 1.08 3.09 -1.39
N ASN A 339 1.16 1.85 -0.86
CA ASN A 339 1.35 0.65 -1.69
C ASN A 339 0.13 -0.30 -1.70
N LEU A 340 -0.68 -0.33 -0.64
CA LEU A 340 -1.88 -1.20 -0.61
C LEU A 340 -3.12 -0.47 -1.12
N LEU A 341 -3.42 0.71 -0.59
CA LEU A 341 -4.59 1.51 -1.01
C LEU A 341 -4.33 2.29 -2.30
N GLY A 342 -3.22 3.04 -2.35
CA GLY A 342 -2.73 3.64 -3.58
C GLY A 342 -1.84 2.66 -4.34
N LYS A 343 -2.02 2.54 -5.66
CA LYS A 343 -1.11 1.81 -6.55
C LYS A 343 -1.00 2.53 -7.87
N ARG A 344 0.16 2.41 -8.51
CA ARG A 344 0.29 2.70 -9.94
C ARG A 344 -0.32 1.54 -10.69
N VAL A 345 -1.11 1.84 -11.72
CA VAL A 345 -1.88 0.87 -12.49
C VAL A 345 -1.42 0.94 -13.94
N ASP A 346 -1.18 -0.21 -14.54
CA ASP A 346 -0.90 -0.34 -15.97
C ASP A 346 -2.17 -0.02 -16.79
N PHE A 347 -2.04 0.09 -18.12
CA PHE A 347 -3.17 0.45 -19.00
C PHE A 347 -3.84 1.77 -18.60
N SER A 348 -3.01 2.74 -18.22
CA SER A 348 -3.44 4.09 -17.89
C SER A 348 -2.69 5.13 -18.73
N GLY A 349 -3.33 6.28 -18.93
CA GLY A 349 -2.77 7.44 -19.61
C GLY A 349 -3.20 8.73 -18.93
N ARG A 350 -2.54 9.84 -19.25
CA ARG A 350 -2.92 11.17 -18.79
C ARG A 350 -2.61 12.19 -19.87
N SER A 351 -3.54 13.11 -20.12
CA SER A 351 -3.36 14.19 -21.08
C SER A 351 -4.25 15.38 -20.74
N VAL A 352 -3.94 16.52 -21.36
CA VAL A 352 -4.70 17.75 -21.24
C VAL A 352 -6.08 17.57 -21.89
N ILE A 353 -7.11 18.18 -21.30
CA ILE A 353 -8.46 18.19 -21.86
C ILE A 353 -8.69 19.42 -22.74
N THR A 354 -9.45 19.24 -23.82
CA THR A 354 -9.85 20.30 -24.76
C THR A 354 -11.32 20.13 -25.12
N VAL A 355 -11.98 21.22 -25.47
CA VAL A 355 -13.40 21.21 -25.85
C VAL A 355 -13.55 20.60 -27.25
N ASN A 356 -14.58 19.75 -27.43
CA ASN A 356 -15.14 19.49 -28.75
C ASN A 356 -16.67 19.36 -28.67
N PRO A 357 -17.43 20.38 -29.14
CA PRO A 357 -18.89 20.37 -29.05
C PRO A 357 -19.55 19.41 -30.04
N THR A 358 -18.83 18.89 -31.05
CA THR A 358 -19.42 17.99 -32.06
C THR A 358 -19.57 16.54 -31.57
N ILE A 359 -18.94 16.20 -30.44
CA ILE A 359 -18.97 14.85 -29.89
C ILE A 359 -20.23 14.66 -29.05
N ILE A 360 -20.88 13.51 -29.18
CA ILE A 360 -22.01 13.12 -28.31
C ILE A 360 -21.53 13.11 -26.85
N TYR A 361 -22.36 13.59 -25.92
CA TYR A 361 -21.96 13.75 -24.51
C TYR A 361 -21.46 12.46 -23.81
N ASN A 362 -21.88 11.27 -24.25
CA ASN A 362 -21.35 9.98 -23.75
C ASN A 362 -19.97 9.58 -24.33
N ASN A 363 -19.55 10.26 -25.39
CA ASN A 363 -18.34 9.91 -26.09
C ASN A 363 -17.20 10.82 -25.65
N ILE A 364 -15.98 10.28 -25.68
CA ILE A 364 -14.76 11.03 -25.43
C ILE A 364 -13.80 10.88 -26.60
N GLY A 365 -13.20 11.98 -27.06
CA GLY A 365 -12.13 11.93 -28.03
C GLY A 365 -10.83 11.45 -27.38
N LEU A 366 -10.39 10.25 -27.75
CA LEU A 366 -9.14 9.64 -27.34
C LEU A 366 -8.08 9.87 -28.43
N PRO A 367 -6.95 10.50 -28.10
CA PRO A 367 -5.91 10.78 -29.10
C PRO A 367 -5.26 9.48 -29.59
N TYR A 368 -4.87 9.46 -30.87
CA TYR A 368 -4.28 8.28 -31.52
C TYR A 368 -3.09 7.70 -30.75
N TYR A 369 -2.17 8.56 -30.30
CA TYR A 369 -0.96 8.14 -29.58
C TYR A 369 -1.27 7.40 -28.27
N ILE A 370 -2.23 7.90 -27.47
CA ILE A 370 -2.66 7.25 -26.23
C ILE A 370 -3.38 5.94 -26.56
N SER A 371 -4.22 5.95 -27.60
CA SER A 371 -4.97 4.78 -28.07
C SER A 371 -4.04 3.62 -28.43
N ILE A 372 -3.00 3.86 -29.24
CA ILE A 372 -2.04 2.81 -29.62
C ILE A 372 -1.38 2.21 -28.38
N ASN A 373 -0.91 3.04 -27.45
CA ASN A 373 -0.18 2.56 -26.28
C ASN A 373 -1.06 1.75 -25.33
N LEU A 374 -2.30 2.19 -25.08
CA LEU A 374 -3.26 1.47 -24.26
C LEU A 374 -3.68 0.14 -24.90
N PHE A 375 -3.93 0.13 -26.22
CA PHE A 375 -4.44 -1.03 -26.93
C PHE A 375 -3.36 -1.90 -27.59
N LYS A 376 -2.08 -1.58 -27.40
CA LYS A 376 -0.94 -2.28 -27.99
C LYS A 376 -1.01 -3.81 -27.89
N PRO A 377 -1.26 -4.43 -26.71
CA PRO A 377 -1.31 -5.89 -26.63
C PRO A 377 -2.51 -6.48 -27.38
N PHE A 378 -3.64 -5.77 -27.44
CA PHE A 378 -4.80 -6.21 -28.22
C PHE A 378 -4.50 -6.20 -29.72
N LEU A 379 -3.86 -5.14 -30.20
CA LEU A 379 -3.42 -5.02 -31.59
C LEU A 379 -2.43 -6.13 -31.98
N ILE A 380 -1.40 -6.37 -31.15
CA ILE A 380 -0.43 -7.45 -31.38
C ILE A 380 -1.14 -8.80 -31.50
N ASN A 381 -2.13 -9.05 -30.64
CA ASN A 381 -2.89 -10.29 -30.65
C ASN A 381 -3.71 -10.44 -31.94
N ILE A 382 -4.42 -9.39 -32.35
CA ILE A 382 -5.22 -9.40 -33.59
C ILE A 382 -4.34 -9.61 -34.83
N LEU A 383 -3.19 -8.92 -34.91
CA LEU A 383 -2.23 -9.11 -36.00
C LEU A 383 -1.66 -10.53 -36.02
N LYS A 384 -1.41 -11.12 -34.85
CA LYS A 384 -0.97 -12.51 -34.74
C LYS A 384 -2.03 -13.49 -35.28
N TYR A 385 -3.31 -13.29 -34.97
CA TYR A 385 -4.38 -14.17 -35.47
C TYR A 385 -4.63 -14.00 -36.97
N ASN A 386 -4.66 -12.76 -37.47
CA ASN A 386 -5.00 -12.49 -38.87
C ASN A 386 -3.83 -12.75 -39.83
N PHE A 387 -2.60 -12.44 -39.44
CA PHE A 387 -1.42 -12.47 -40.33
C PHE A 387 -0.32 -13.44 -39.90
N LYS A 388 -0.47 -14.17 -38.78
CA LYS A 388 0.50 -15.16 -38.26
C LYS A 388 1.95 -14.64 -38.08
N PHE A 389 2.17 -13.34 -37.99
CA PHE A 389 3.49 -12.76 -37.78
C PHE A 389 4.04 -12.96 -36.35
N ASN A 390 5.37 -12.94 -36.24
CA ASN A 390 6.09 -12.94 -34.96
C ASN A 390 5.80 -11.66 -34.14
N ILE A 391 5.80 -11.79 -32.81
CA ILE A 391 5.47 -10.71 -31.86
C ILE A 391 6.36 -9.47 -32.06
N ILE A 392 7.66 -9.68 -32.32
CA ILE A 392 8.64 -8.61 -32.54
C ILE A 392 8.36 -7.88 -33.86
N PHE A 393 7.98 -8.61 -34.91
CA PHE A 393 7.63 -8.00 -36.19
C PHE A 393 6.33 -7.20 -36.08
N ASN A 394 5.34 -7.71 -35.33
CA ASN A 394 4.10 -6.98 -35.04
C ASN A 394 4.34 -5.70 -34.24
N SER A 395 5.25 -5.70 -33.26
CA SER A 395 5.55 -4.48 -32.50
C SER A 395 6.24 -3.42 -33.36
N LEU A 396 7.07 -3.83 -34.32
CA LEU A 396 7.69 -2.94 -35.30
C LEU A 396 6.68 -2.41 -36.34
N LEU A 397 5.79 -3.27 -36.85
CA LEU A 397 4.69 -2.91 -37.74
C LEU A 397 3.78 -1.85 -37.10
N ILE A 398 3.51 -1.99 -35.80
CA ILE A 398 2.68 -1.03 -35.06
C ILE A 398 3.26 0.37 -35.07
N ASN A 399 4.60 0.48 -35.06
CA ASN A 399 5.26 1.77 -35.08
C ASN A 399 5.34 2.39 -36.49
N LYS A 400 5.17 1.60 -37.57
CA LYS A 400 5.37 2.05 -38.96
C LYS A 400 4.08 2.31 -39.75
N ASN A 401 3.03 1.50 -39.57
CA ASN A 401 1.85 1.52 -40.46
C ASN A 401 0.65 2.25 -39.85
N LEU A 402 0.47 3.56 -40.11
CA LEU A 402 -0.60 4.35 -39.49
C LEU A 402 -2.04 3.95 -39.92
N PHE A 403 -2.33 3.85 -41.22
CA PHE A 403 -3.72 3.76 -41.72
C PHE A 403 -4.43 2.44 -41.40
N ILE A 404 -3.78 1.29 -41.64
CA ILE A 404 -4.37 -0.03 -41.38
C ILE A 404 -4.67 -0.19 -39.88
N ILE A 405 -3.75 0.27 -39.04
CA ILE A 405 -3.87 0.19 -37.59
C ILE A 405 -4.98 1.09 -37.09
N GLN A 406 -5.14 2.29 -37.66
CA GLN A 406 -6.24 3.18 -37.31
C GLN A 406 -7.60 2.54 -37.58
N LYS A 407 -7.76 1.81 -38.71
CA LYS A 407 -8.99 1.05 -38.99
C LYS A 407 -9.25 -0.05 -37.96
N PHE A 408 -8.22 -0.82 -37.58
CA PHE A 408 -8.36 -1.85 -36.53
C PHE A 408 -8.64 -1.24 -35.16
N LEU A 409 -7.99 -0.12 -34.81
CA LEU A 409 -8.23 0.62 -33.58
C LEU A 409 -9.67 1.14 -33.51
N ASN A 410 -10.19 1.73 -34.59
CA ASN A 410 -11.58 2.19 -34.62
C ASN A 410 -12.57 1.05 -34.34
N LYS A 411 -12.37 -0.12 -34.96
CA LYS A 411 -13.19 -1.32 -34.67
C LYS A 411 -13.06 -1.78 -33.22
N LEU A 412 -11.86 -1.70 -32.64
CA LEU A 412 -11.66 -2.08 -31.24
C LEU A 412 -12.36 -1.12 -30.29
N LEU A 413 -12.24 0.19 -30.52
CA LEU A 413 -12.75 1.24 -29.64
C LEU A 413 -14.28 1.23 -29.53
N GLN A 414 -15.00 0.88 -30.61
CA GLN A 414 -16.47 0.82 -30.64
C GLN A 414 -17.08 -0.05 -29.53
N ASN A 415 -16.40 -1.13 -29.13
CA ASN A 415 -16.90 -2.08 -28.15
C ASN A 415 -16.27 -1.92 -26.76
N GLN A 416 -15.59 -0.81 -26.48
CA GLN A 416 -14.89 -0.57 -25.22
C GLN A 416 -15.47 0.62 -24.47
N PHE A 417 -15.31 0.57 -23.15
CA PHE A 417 -15.54 1.71 -22.27
C PHE A 417 -14.24 2.07 -21.59
N ILE A 418 -13.98 3.36 -21.54
CA ILE A 418 -12.80 3.92 -20.91
C ILE A 418 -13.24 4.74 -19.72
N ILE A 419 -12.53 4.57 -18.62
CA ILE A 419 -12.78 5.31 -17.38
C ILE A 419 -11.89 6.55 -17.38
N VAL A 420 -12.48 7.69 -17.06
CA VAL A 420 -11.80 8.97 -16.97
C VAL A 420 -11.91 9.49 -15.55
N ASN A 421 -10.80 10.03 -15.04
CA ASN A 421 -10.71 10.60 -13.70
C ASN A 421 -9.95 11.92 -13.68
N ARG A 422 -10.47 12.92 -12.97
CA ARG A 422 -9.78 14.18 -12.63
C ARG A 422 -9.40 14.22 -11.15
N ALA A 423 -8.13 14.46 -10.87
CA ALA A 423 -7.65 14.69 -9.52
C ALA A 423 -7.82 16.17 -9.14
N PRO A 424 -8.24 16.50 -7.91
CA PRO A 424 -8.60 15.61 -6.81
C PRO A 424 -9.99 14.94 -6.97
N THR A 425 -10.10 13.67 -6.57
CA THR A 425 -11.37 12.92 -6.56
C THR A 425 -12.13 13.18 -5.26
N LEU A 426 -13.11 14.09 -5.30
CA LEU A 426 -13.91 14.45 -4.11
C LEU A 426 -15.14 13.55 -3.95
N HIS A 427 -15.78 13.20 -5.08
CA HIS A 427 -17.00 12.43 -5.12
C HIS A 427 -16.96 11.43 -6.28
N ARG A 428 -17.88 10.45 -6.27
CA ARG A 428 -17.91 9.37 -7.27
C ARG A 428 -17.99 9.86 -8.72
N MET A 429 -18.63 11.01 -8.96
CA MET A 429 -18.80 11.58 -10.31
C MET A 429 -17.52 12.19 -10.89
N ASN A 430 -16.43 12.32 -10.12
CA ASN A 430 -15.11 12.64 -10.69
C ASN A 430 -14.48 11.45 -11.42
N LEU A 431 -15.13 10.29 -11.43
CA LEU A 431 -14.68 9.08 -12.09
C LEU A 431 -15.86 8.48 -12.86
N GLN A 432 -15.86 8.66 -14.17
CA GLN A 432 -16.97 8.24 -15.05
C GLN A 432 -16.42 7.48 -16.25
N SER A 433 -17.26 6.67 -16.88
CA SER A 433 -16.91 5.95 -18.11
C SER A 433 -17.54 6.61 -19.33
N PHE A 434 -16.80 6.55 -20.44
CA PHE A 434 -17.18 7.09 -21.74
C PHE A 434 -16.87 6.08 -22.84
N LYS A 435 -17.58 6.19 -23.96
CA LYS A 435 -17.22 5.48 -25.19
C LYS A 435 -16.11 6.25 -25.91
N PRO A 436 -14.97 5.63 -26.22
CA PRO A 436 -13.87 6.33 -26.87
C PRO A 436 -14.10 6.47 -28.37
N LEU A 437 -13.84 7.66 -28.88
CA LEU A 437 -13.74 7.98 -30.30
C LEU A 437 -12.30 8.34 -30.63
N LEU A 438 -11.77 7.82 -31.72
CA LEU A 438 -10.41 8.13 -32.14
C LEU A 438 -10.35 9.55 -32.69
N THR A 439 -9.48 10.38 -32.11
CA THR A 439 -9.29 11.76 -32.55
C THR A 439 -7.82 12.05 -32.85
N GLU A 440 -7.58 12.99 -33.75
CA GLU A 440 -6.25 13.53 -34.02
C GLU A 440 -5.79 14.49 -32.91
N GLY A 441 -4.47 14.63 -32.78
CA GLY A 441 -3.81 15.42 -31.74
C GLY A 441 -3.40 14.61 -30.51
N TYR A 442 -3.08 15.32 -29.42
CA TYR A 442 -2.57 14.75 -28.17
C TYR A 442 -3.47 15.02 -26.95
N SER A 443 -4.53 15.81 -27.10
CA SER A 443 -5.47 16.16 -26.04
C SER A 443 -6.68 15.22 -26.02
N LEU A 444 -7.33 15.12 -24.86
CA LEU A 444 -8.64 14.47 -24.73
C LEU A 444 -9.72 15.46 -25.12
N LYS A 445 -10.61 15.06 -26.02
CA LYS A 445 -11.71 15.94 -26.46
C LYS A 445 -12.96 15.63 -25.65
N PHE A 446 -13.44 16.63 -24.92
CA PHE A 446 -14.62 16.53 -24.08
C PHE A 446 -15.79 17.33 -24.64
N TYR A 447 -16.99 16.78 -24.43
CA TYR A 447 -18.21 17.56 -24.58
C TYR A 447 -18.28 18.63 -23.47
N PRO A 448 -18.62 19.90 -23.78
CA PRO A 448 -18.59 21.00 -22.80
C PRO A 448 -19.35 20.73 -21.49
N LEU A 449 -20.55 20.12 -21.54
CA LEU A 449 -21.33 19.81 -20.33
C LEU A 449 -20.68 18.73 -19.47
N GLY A 450 -19.81 17.90 -20.05
CA GLY A 450 -19.09 16.84 -19.36
C GLY A 450 -18.22 17.34 -18.21
N CYS A 451 -17.74 18.58 -18.29
CA CYS A 451 -16.76 19.10 -17.33
C CYS A 451 -17.34 19.44 -15.95
N SER A 452 -18.66 19.67 -15.84
CA SER A 452 -19.25 20.11 -14.58
C SER A 452 -19.21 19.03 -13.49
N SER A 453 -19.30 17.74 -13.86
CA SER A 453 -19.22 16.62 -12.90
C SER A 453 -17.82 16.48 -12.30
N PHE A 454 -16.79 16.77 -13.09
CA PHE A 454 -15.38 16.73 -12.71
C PHE A 454 -14.88 18.03 -12.10
N ASN A 455 -15.69 19.08 -12.08
CA ASN A 455 -15.33 20.46 -11.72
C ASN A 455 -14.18 21.03 -12.59
N ALA A 456 -14.11 20.60 -13.85
CA ALA A 456 -12.98 20.83 -14.76
C ALA A 456 -13.16 22.05 -15.66
N ASP A 457 -12.05 22.70 -15.97
CA ASP A 457 -11.99 23.84 -16.89
C ASP A 457 -10.95 23.56 -17.98
N PHE A 458 -10.96 24.33 -19.07
CA PHE A 458 -10.11 24.04 -20.24
C PHE A 458 -8.77 24.81 -20.25
N ASP A 459 -8.32 25.27 -19.08
CA ASP A 459 -7.12 26.12 -18.91
C ASP A 459 -5.81 25.30 -18.76
N GLY A 460 -5.78 24.09 -19.31
CA GLY A 460 -4.66 23.15 -19.19
C GLY A 460 -4.86 22.04 -18.15
N ASP A 461 -6.09 21.85 -17.66
CA ASP A 461 -6.44 20.72 -16.82
C ASP A 461 -6.10 19.39 -17.48
N GLN A 462 -5.70 18.43 -16.66
CA GLN A 462 -5.33 17.10 -17.12
C GLN A 462 -6.22 16.05 -16.49
N MET A 463 -6.64 15.09 -17.31
CA MET A 463 -7.41 13.94 -16.86
C MET A 463 -6.63 12.65 -17.10
N SER A 464 -6.82 11.71 -16.18
CA SER A 464 -6.30 10.35 -16.29
C SER A 464 -7.34 9.44 -16.92
N VAL A 465 -6.85 8.49 -17.70
CA VAL A 465 -7.62 7.57 -18.52
C VAL A 465 -7.23 6.15 -18.15
N PHE A 466 -8.20 5.26 -17.96
CA PHE A 466 -7.99 3.87 -17.59
C PHE A 466 -8.81 2.94 -18.49
N LEU A 467 -8.18 1.87 -18.96
CA LEU A 467 -8.85 0.87 -19.79
C LEU A 467 -9.42 -0.26 -18.93
N SER A 468 -10.72 -0.55 -19.10
CA SER A 468 -11.36 -1.73 -18.50
C SER A 468 -11.01 -2.99 -19.31
N LEU A 469 -10.38 -3.98 -18.67
CA LEU A 469 -9.86 -5.18 -19.37
C LEU A 469 -10.82 -6.37 -19.29
N ILE A 470 -11.31 -6.69 -18.09
CA ILE A 470 -12.13 -7.87 -17.84
C ILE A 470 -13.58 -7.59 -18.24
N LYS A 471 -14.31 -8.62 -18.72
CA LYS A 471 -15.73 -8.50 -19.10
C LYS A 471 -16.58 -7.89 -17.98
N THR A 472 -16.43 -8.36 -16.74
CA THR A 472 -17.14 -7.81 -15.57
C THR A 472 -16.86 -6.32 -15.37
N SER A 473 -15.60 -5.89 -15.45
CA SER A 473 -15.23 -4.48 -15.34
C SER A 473 -15.77 -3.62 -16.49
N LYS A 474 -15.88 -4.18 -17.70
CA LYS A 474 -16.51 -3.51 -18.86
C LYS A 474 -18.01 -3.33 -18.64
N PHE A 475 -18.68 -4.38 -18.15
CA PHE A 475 -20.10 -4.31 -17.79
C PHE A 475 -20.35 -3.28 -16.68
N GLU A 476 -19.55 -3.28 -15.61
CA GLU A 476 -19.64 -2.29 -14.54
C GLU A 476 -19.40 -0.86 -15.06
N SER A 477 -18.42 -0.69 -15.95
CA SER A 477 -18.15 0.59 -16.59
C SER A 477 -19.36 1.09 -17.37
N ASN A 478 -19.98 0.23 -18.20
CA ASN A 478 -21.15 0.58 -19.00
C ASN A 478 -22.43 0.81 -18.15
N LEU A 479 -22.61 0.03 -17.07
CA LEU A 479 -23.84 0.06 -16.29
C LEU A 479 -23.83 1.10 -15.17
N ASN A 480 -22.74 1.22 -14.43
CA ASN A 480 -22.69 2.02 -13.19
C ASN A 480 -21.92 3.33 -13.38
N LEU A 481 -20.81 3.29 -14.13
CA LEU A 481 -19.92 4.46 -14.28
C LEU A 481 -20.24 5.31 -15.50
N ASN A 482 -21.03 4.79 -16.44
CA ASN A 482 -21.36 5.45 -17.69
C ASN A 482 -21.95 6.84 -17.45
N PHE A 483 -21.42 7.82 -18.17
CA PHE A 483 -21.76 9.23 -18.04
C PHE A 483 -23.27 9.47 -18.16
N ASP A 484 -23.93 8.80 -19.11
CA ASP A 484 -25.37 8.94 -19.39
C ASP A 484 -26.26 8.58 -18.21
N ARG A 485 -25.79 7.72 -17.30
CA ARG A 485 -26.55 7.25 -16.14
C ARG A 485 -26.29 8.08 -14.89
N ASN A 486 -25.31 8.97 -14.94
CA ASN A 486 -24.78 9.71 -13.79
C ASN A 486 -25.08 11.22 -13.87
N ILE A 487 -26.32 11.55 -14.25
CA ILE A 487 -26.80 12.93 -14.43
C ILE A 487 -27.09 13.62 -13.08
N ILE A 488 -27.55 12.84 -12.10
CA ILE A 488 -28.09 13.35 -10.85
C ILE A 488 -27.06 13.22 -9.72
N SER A 489 -26.92 14.28 -8.93
CA SER A 489 -26.04 14.32 -7.76
C SER A 489 -26.55 13.37 -6.68
N PRO A 490 -25.70 12.48 -6.13
CA PRO A 490 -26.13 11.52 -5.11
C PRO A 490 -26.44 12.19 -3.76
N SER A 491 -25.96 13.42 -3.53
CA SER A 491 -26.19 14.14 -2.27
C SER A 491 -27.50 14.90 -2.24
N ASN A 492 -27.88 15.54 -3.35
CA ASN A 492 -28.95 16.53 -3.38
C ASN A 492 -30.07 16.16 -4.36
N ASN A 493 -29.95 15.06 -5.12
CA ASN A 493 -30.85 14.66 -6.20
C ASN A 493 -31.11 15.75 -7.26
N LYS A 494 -30.19 16.71 -7.37
CA LYS A 494 -30.22 17.77 -8.40
C LYS A 494 -29.36 17.37 -9.59
N ASN A 495 -29.72 17.85 -10.78
CA ASN A 495 -28.89 17.72 -11.98
C ASN A 495 -27.51 18.35 -11.74
N ILE A 496 -26.45 17.59 -12.04
CA ILE A 496 -25.05 18.01 -11.90
C ILE A 496 -24.62 18.91 -13.05
N TYR A 497 -25.25 18.74 -14.21
CA TYR A 497 -24.92 19.50 -15.39
C TYR A 497 -25.43 20.92 -15.25
N LYS A 498 -24.48 21.83 -14.99
CA LYS A 498 -24.74 23.25 -15.02
C LYS A 498 -24.86 23.67 -16.48
N ASN A 499 -25.95 24.34 -16.83
CA ASN A 499 -26.01 25.04 -18.11
C ASN A 499 -24.86 26.06 -18.14
N LEU A 500 -23.89 25.84 -19.03
CA LEU A 500 -22.75 26.73 -19.22
C LEU A 500 -23.23 28.14 -19.55
N GLN A 501 -22.44 29.15 -19.17
CA GLN A 501 -22.81 30.56 -19.34
C GLN A 501 -23.19 30.89 -20.79
N TYR A 502 -22.46 30.35 -21.76
CA TYR A 502 -22.74 30.53 -23.19
C TYR A 502 -24.09 29.92 -23.61
N TYR A 503 -24.45 28.74 -23.12
CA TYR A 503 -25.77 28.14 -23.40
C TYR A 503 -26.90 28.96 -22.78
N LYS A 504 -26.71 29.44 -21.54
CA LYS A 504 -27.70 30.30 -20.88
C LYS A 504 -27.89 31.62 -21.64
N LEU A 505 -26.80 32.25 -22.06
CA LEU A 505 -26.83 33.50 -22.81
C LEU A 505 -27.50 33.30 -24.18
N GLY A 506 -27.14 32.25 -24.91
CA GLY A 506 -27.74 31.91 -26.20
C GLY A 506 -29.25 31.64 -26.09
N LEU A 507 -29.67 30.78 -25.15
CA LEU A 507 -31.09 30.52 -24.91
C LEU A 507 -31.83 31.77 -24.45
N ASN A 508 -31.24 32.57 -23.56
CA ASN A 508 -31.88 33.81 -23.10
C ASN A 508 -32.11 34.77 -24.27
N ILE A 509 -31.09 35.01 -25.10
CA ILE A 509 -31.22 35.87 -26.29
C ILE A 509 -32.33 35.34 -27.21
N LEU A 510 -32.36 34.03 -27.48
CA LEU A 510 -33.37 33.44 -28.37
C LEU A 510 -34.79 33.50 -27.79
N LEU A 511 -34.93 33.41 -26.47
CA LEU A 511 -36.23 33.38 -25.79
C LEU A 511 -36.78 34.77 -25.45
N VAL A 512 -35.98 35.85 -25.46
CA VAL A 512 -36.46 37.21 -25.22
C VAL A 512 -37.42 37.65 -26.34
N LEU A 513 -38.59 38.19 -25.95
CA LEU A 513 -39.54 38.77 -26.89
C LEU A 513 -39.21 40.24 -27.12
N ASN A 514 -39.12 40.63 -28.38
CA ASN A 514 -38.92 42.02 -28.75
C ASN A 514 -40.26 42.64 -29.17
N TYR A 515 -40.91 43.33 -28.24
CA TYR A 515 -42.22 43.98 -28.48
C TYR A 515 -42.14 45.24 -29.34
N ASN A 516 -40.94 45.72 -29.69
CA ASN A 516 -40.77 46.95 -30.45
C ASN A 516 -41.04 46.78 -31.97
N LYS A 517 -41.24 45.54 -32.46
CA LYS A 517 -41.54 45.22 -33.86
C LYS A 517 -42.95 44.62 -33.99
N LEU A 518 -43.97 45.39 -33.62
CA LEU A 518 -45.38 44.97 -33.70
C LEU A 518 -46.02 45.17 -35.09
N PHE A 519 -45.31 45.80 -36.03
CA PHE A 519 -45.83 46.02 -37.38
C PHE A 519 -45.71 44.72 -38.19
N ASN A 520 -46.86 44.12 -38.52
CA ASN A 520 -47.09 42.86 -39.24
C ASN A 520 -46.96 41.58 -38.39
N ILE A 521 -48.00 41.29 -37.59
CA ILE A 521 -48.12 40.01 -36.87
C ILE A 521 -48.78 38.98 -37.79
N PHE A 522 -48.10 37.87 -38.04
CA PHE A 522 -48.61 36.77 -38.85
C PHE A 522 -49.42 35.76 -38.02
N TYR A 523 -50.44 35.17 -38.63
CA TYR A 523 -51.27 34.12 -38.04
C TYR A 523 -50.98 32.76 -38.68
N PHE A 524 -50.68 31.77 -37.85
CA PHE A 524 -50.39 30.41 -38.31
C PHE A 524 -51.29 29.39 -37.61
N ASN A 525 -51.90 28.51 -38.42
CA ASN A 525 -52.70 27.40 -37.94
C ASN A 525 -51.85 26.17 -37.57
N PHE A 526 -50.68 26.02 -38.19
CA PHE A 526 -49.79 24.87 -38.02
C PHE A 526 -48.36 25.34 -37.79
N ILE A 527 -47.64 24.63 -36.92
CA ILE A 527 -46.25 24.91 -36.57
C ILE A 527 -45.29 24.65 -37.74
N GLU A 528 -45.57 23.64 -38.57
CA GLU A 528 -44.76 23.28 -39.74
C GLU A 528 -44.65 24.44 -40.74
N LYS A 529 -45.76 25.15 -40.98
CA LYS A 529 -45.76 26.34 -41.84
C LYS A 529 -44.80 27.40 -41.31
N VAL A 530 -44.74 27.63 -39.99
CA VAL A 530 -43.79 28.59 -39.40
C VAL A 530 -42.34 28.24 -39.77
N TYR A 531 -42.01 26.95 -39.80
CA TYR A 531 -40.69 26.46 -40.20
C TYR A 531 -40.43 26.62 -41.70
N GLU A 532 -41.41 26.36 -42.56
CA GLU A 532 -41.31 26.59 -44.01
C GLU A 532 -41.08 28.08 -44.34
N TYR A 533 -41.89 28.97 -43.76
CA TYR A 533 -41.78 30.42 -43.96
C TYR A 533 -40.48 31.00 -43.38
N TYR A 534 -39.94 30.36 -42.34
CA TYR A 534 -38.61 30.68 -41.84
C TYR A 534 -37.51 30.25 -42.82
N ASN A 535 -37.58 29.03 -43.35
CA ASN A 535 -36.60 28.53 -44.33
C ASN A 535 -36.64 29.29 -45.67
N SER A 536 -37.80 29.83 -46.05
CA SER A 536 -37.95 30.68 -47.23
C SER A 536 -37.53 32.14 -46.99
N ASN A 537 -36.93 32.46 -45.84
CA ASN A 537 -36.47 33.79 -45.43
C ASN A 537 -37.58 34.88 -45.38
N ILE A 538 -38.85 34.50 -45.26
CA ILE A 538 -39.98 35.44 -45.14
C ILE A 538 -40.14 35.90 -43.69
N LEU A 539 -39.90 34.99 -42.73
CA LEU A 539 -39.94 35.28 -41.30
C LEU A 539 -38.53 35.39 -40.72
N PHE A 540 -38.30 36.42 -39.89
CA PHE A 540 -37.09 36.51 -39.08
C PHE A 540 -37.27 35.84 -37.72
N ILE A 541 -36.17 35.31 -37.19
CA ILE A 541 -35.94 34.74 -35.85
C ILE A 541 -36.77 35.45 -34.73
N PHE A 542 -36.74 36.79 -34.68
CA PHE A 542 -37.38 37.57 -33.61
C PHE A 542 -38.80 38.07 -33.91
N ASN A 543 -39.40 37.70 -35.04
CA ASN A 543 -40.75 38.16 -35.39
C ASN A 543 -41.79 37.54 -34.45
N LEU A 544 -42.77 38.36 -34.05
CA LEU A 544 -43.93 37.95 -33.26
C LEU A 544 -45.00 37.33 -34.17
N ILE A 545 -45.57 36.20 -33.74
CA ILE A 545 -46.56 35.43 -34.47
C ILE A 545 -47.64 34.89 -33.53
N TRP A 546 -48.87 34.78 -34.05
CA TRP A 546 -49.96 34.08 -33.39
C TRP A 546 -50.02 32.65 -33.91
N ILE A 547 -49.88 31.66 -33.01
CA ILE A 547 -49.99 30.25 -33.37
C ILE A 547 -51.20 29.64 -32.69
N LYS A 548 -51.96 28.87 -33.47
CA LYS A 548 -53.02 28.00 -32.96
C LYS A 548 -52.43 26.88 -32.11
N TYR A 549 -52.76 26.83 -30.83
CA TYR A 549 -52.39 25.79 -29.88
C TYR A 549 -53.65 25.10 -29.36
N ILE A 550 -53.71 23.78 -29.48
CA ILE A 550 -54.86 22.97 -29.04
C ILE A 550 -54.49 22.30 -27.73
N ASN A 551 -55.23 22.59 -26.66
CA ASN A 551 -55.06 21.95 -25.36
C ASN A 551 -56.42 21.50 -24.83
N ASN A 552 -56.55 20.21 -24.46
CA ASN A 552 -57.80 19.62 -23.95
C ASN A 552 -59.04 19.98 -24.77
N ASN A 553 -58.99 19.79 -26.10
CA ASN A 553 -60.06 20.08 -27.07
C ASN A 553 -60.50 21.56 -27.18
N LYS A 554 -59.80 22.51 -26.53
CA LYS A 554 -60.01 23.95 -26.71
C LYS A 554 -58.91 24.53 -27.60
N VAL A 555 -59.31 25.40 -28.52
CA VAL A 555 -58.41 26.12 -29.43
C VAL A 555 -58.01 27.44 -28.78
N PHE A 556 -56.72 27.62 -28.54
CA PHE A 556 -56.13 28.89 -28.11
C PHE A 556 -55.23 29.45 -29.20
N TYR A 557 -55.14 30.77 -29.31
CA TYR A 557 -54.07 31.42 -30.06
C TYR A 557 -53.06 31.95 -29.06
N VAL A 558 -51.80 31.59 -29.21
CA VAL A 558 -50.71 32.03 -28.33
C VAL A 558 -49.79 32.95 -29.11
N LEU A 559 -49.57 34.15 -28.57
CA LEU A 559 -48.57 35.08 -29.07
C LEU A 559 -47.18 34.57 -28.68
N THR A 560 -46.37 34.20 -29.67
CA THR A 560 -45.00 33.70 -29.46
C THR A 560 -44.05 34.30 -30.50
N SER A 561 -42.75 34.03 -30.37
CA SER A 561 -41.78 34.34 -31.42
C SER A 561 -41.41 33.10 -32.21
N VAL A 562 -40.99 33.29 -33.47
CA VAL A 562 -40.50 32.22 -34.34
C VAL A 562 -39.44 31.36 -33.64
N ASN A 563 -38.49 31.98 -32.92
CA ASN A 563 -37.46 31.26 -32.15
C ASN A 563 -38.00 30.29 -31.12
N ARG A 564 -38.99 30.70 -30.32
CA ARG A 564 -39.56 29.86 -29.26
C ARG A 564 -40.21 28.61 -29.86
N VAL A 565 -40.82 28.77 -31.03
CA VAL A 565 -41.49 27.70 -31.77
C VAL A 565 -40.46 26.74 -32.35
N ILE A 566 -39.40 27.25 -32.96
CA ILE A 566 -38.28 26.44 -33.47
C ILE A 566 -37.61 25.66 -32.33
N ILE A 567 -37.32 26.30 -31.20
CA ILE A 567 -36.73 25.64 -30.03
C ILE A 567 -37.66 24.54 -29.50
N ASN A 568 -38.96 24.82 -29.39
CA ASN A 568 -39.93 23.81 -28.96
C ASN A 568 -39.98 22.63 -29.93
N LEU A 569 -39.92 22.87 -31.25
CA LEU A 569 -39.82 21.79 -32.24
C LEU A 569 -38.57 20.93 -32.00
N TYR A 570 -37.41 21.55 -31.77
CA TYR A 570 -36.18 20.82 -31.45
C TYR A 570 -36.29 20.00 -30.16
N MET A 571 -37.05 20.48 -29.16
CA MET A 571 -37.30 19.75 -27.90
C MET A 571 -38.32 18.61 -28.04
N TYR A 572 -39.14 18.59 -29.10
CA TYR A 572 -40.09 17.50 -29.36
C TYR A 572 -39.49 16.38 -30.23
N ILE A 573 -38.50 16.71 -31.06
CA ILE A 573 -37.86 15.77 -32.00
C ILE A 573 -36.79 14.90 -31.31
N TYR A 574 -36.17 15.41 -30.24
CA TYR A 574 -35.12 14.74 -29.45
C TYR A 574 -35.55 14.58 -28.00
#